data_AF-A0A7C3M573-F1
#
_entry.id   AF-A0A7C3M573-F1
#
_cell.length_a   1.000
_cell.length_b   1.000
_cell.length_c   1.000
_cell.angle_alpha   90.00
_cell.angle_beta   90.00
_cell.angle_gamma   90.00
#
_symmetry.space_group_name_H-M   'P 1'
#
loop_
_entity.id
_entity.type
_entity.pdbx_description
1 polymer ?
#
loop_
_entity_poly.entity_id
_entity_poly.type
_entity_poly.pdbx_seq_one_letter_code
_entity_poly.pdbx_strand_id
1 'polypeptide(L)'
;MIEYITTRNLNFNGKQGWIRILKLKENDFAEIHFICPNCKKEAKWKEKWETPFVKGSGKNQKFFVQCKNCDFKFKLEKLQKEIKKKS
;
A
#
# COMPACT_ATOMS: atom_id res chain seq x y z
N MET A 1 3.06 -16.78 8.10
CA MET A 1 3.85 -16.71 6.82
C MET A 1 3.43 -15.49 5.98
N ILE A 2 4.34 -14.81 5.26
CA ILE A 2 3.97 -13.62 4.43
C ILE A 2 3.22 -14.07 3.16
N GLU A 3 2.09 -13.41 2.88
CA GLU A 3 1.28 -13.63 1.68
C GLU A 3 1.58 -12.59 0.59
N TYR A 4 1.75 -11.33 0.99
CA TYR A 4 1.98 -10.21 0.08
C TYR A 4 2.82 -9.15 0.77
N ILE A 5 3.78 -8.58 0.05
CA ILE A 5 4.50 -7.39 0.52
C ILE A 5 4.87 -6.51 -0.68
N THR A 6 4.47 -5.25 -0.62
CA THR A 6 4.92 -4.23 -1.58
C THR A 6 5.36 -2.99 -0.84
N THR A 7 6.39 -2.33 -1.36
CA THR A 7 6.80 -1.00 -0.93
C THR A 7 6.85 -0.13 -2.18
N ARG A 8 6.11 0.97 -2.19
CA ARG A 8 6.13 1.96 -3.27
C ARG A 8 6.59 3.30 -2.76
N ASN A 9 7.49 3.92 -3.49
CA ASN A 9 7.84 5.32 -3.27
C ASN A 9 6.74 6.22 -3.85
N LEU A 10 6.44 7.29 -3.13
CA LEU A 10 5.49 8.31 -3.52
C LEU A 10 6.28 9.59 -3.75
N ASN A 11 6.07 10.24 -4.89
CA ASN A 11 6.63 11.56 -5.16
C ASN A 11 5.48 12.53 -5.37
N PHE A 12 5.48 13.62 -4.61
CA PHE A 12 4.50 14.68 -4.74
C PHE A 12 5.20 16.03 -4.62
N ASN A 13 5.14 16.84 -5.67
CA ASN A 13 5.78 18.16 -5.75
C ASN A 13 7.27 18.13 -5.35
N GLY A 14 8.03 17.14 -5.83
CA GLY A 14 9.45 16.96 -5.53
C GLY A 14 9.74 16.40 -4.13
N LYS A 15 8.71 16.22 -3.29
CA LYS A 15 8.85 15.62 -1.96
C LYS A 15 8.63 14.11 -2.03
N GLN A 16 9.51 13.37 -1.37
CA GLN A 16 9.47 11.91 -1.33
C GLN A 16 8.70 11.38 -0.10
N GLY A 17 7.94 10.33 -0.29
CA GLY A 17 7.29 9.53 0.75
C GLY A 17 7.27 8.08 0.31
N TRP A 18 6.63 7.21 1.08
CA TRP A 18 6.48 5.82 0.69
C TRP A 18 5.26 5.20 1.34
N ILE A 19 4.80 4.11 0.75
CA ILE A 19 3.78 3.24 1.31
C ILE A 19 4.28 1.81 1.26
N ARG A 20 4.10 1.08 2.35
CA ARG A 20 4.35 -0.35 2.46
C ARG A 20 3.06 -1.03 2.86
N ILE A 21 2.74 -2.10 2.14
CA ILE A 21 1.58 -2.95 2.44
C ILE A 21 2.12 -4.34 2.73
N LEU A 22 1.74 -4.89 3.87
CA LEU A 22 2.10 -6.23 4.31
C LEU A 22 0.82 -7.03 4.58
N LYS A 23 0.68 -8.18 3.93
CA LYS A 23 -0.37 -9.14 4.23
C LYS A 23 0.25 -10.45 4.68
N LEU A 24 -0.20 -10.96 5.82
CA LEU A 24 0.14 -12.28 6.33
C LEU A 24 -0.93 -13.28 5.89
N LYS A 25 -0.54 -14.53 5.62
CA LYS A 25 -1.45 -15.60 5.16
C LYS A 25 -2.57 -15.90 6.17
N GLU A 26 -2.27 -15.75 7.45
CA GLU A 26 -3.16 -16.14 8.55
C GLU A 26 -4.10 -15.01 9.00
N ASN A 27 -3.94 -13.81 8.45
CA ASN A 27 -4.75 -12.65 8.81
C ASN A 27 -5.71 -12.32 7.68
N ASP A 28 -6.92 -11.86 7.95
CA ASP A 28 -7.81 -11.29 6.91
C ASP A 28 -7.52 -9.82 6.59
N PHE A 29 -6.53 -9.23 7.27
CA PHE A 29 -6.18 -7.82 7.15
C PHE A 29 -4.76 -7.64 6.62
N ALA A 30 -4.57 -6.58 5.82
CA ALA A 30 -3.26 -6.08 5.45
C ALA A 30 -2.88 -4.88 6.32
N GLU A 31 -1.62 -4.84 6.73
CA GLU A 31 -1.01 -3.74 7.45
C GLU A 31 -0.43 -2.74 6.45
N ILE A 32 -0.86 -1.49 6.57
CA ILE A 32 -0.47 -0.40 5.68
C ILE A 32 0.33 0.60 6.49
N HIS A 33 1.58 0.80 6.08
CA HIS A 33 2.48 1.81 6.63
C HIS A 33 2.70 2.86 5.56
N PHE A 34 2.41 4.12 5.87
CA PHE A 34 2.46 5.21 4.91
C PHE A 34 3.20 6.39 5.51
N ILE A 35 4.15 6.92 4.76
CA ILE A 35 4.82 8.20 5.02
C ILE A 35 4.37 9.19 3.96
N CYS A 36 3.71 10.27 4.41
CA CYS A 36 3.21 11.28 3.51
C CYS A 36 4.35 12.06 2.85
N PRO A 37 4.42 12.12 1.50
CA PRO A 37 5.41 12.94 0.83
C PRO A 37 5.25 14.44 1.16
N ASN A 38 4.02 14.92 1.38
CA ASN A 38 3.77 16.35 1.59
C ASN A 38 4.17 16.86 2.98
N CYS A 39 3.70 16.20 4.05
CA CYS A 39 3.89 16.64 5.44
C CYS A 39 4.86 15.75 6.25
N LYS A 40 5.43 14.71 5.65
CA LYS A 40 6.40 13.76 6.25
C LYS A 40 5.89 12.99 7.48
N LYS A 41 4.62 13.14 7.85
CA LYS A 41 4.02 12.38 8.94
C LYS A 41 3.73 10.95 8.51
N GLU A 42 3.94 10.05 9.47
CA GLU A 42 3.72 8.62 9.33
C GLU A 42 2.29 8.25 9.77
N ALA A 43 1.73 7.25 9.11
CA ALA A 43 0.46 6.65 9.48
C ALA A 43 0.55 5.13 9.32
N LYS A 44 -0.05 4.40 10.27
CA LYS A 44 -0.15 2.95 10.25
C LYS A 44 -1.58 2.56 10.54
N TRP A 45 -2.16 1.72 9.69
CA TRP A 45 -3.50 1.17 9.90
C TRP A 45 -3.63 -0.21 9.26
N LYS A 46 -4.72 -0.89 9.61
CA LYS A 46 -5.07 -2.20 9.05
C LYS A 46 -6.30 -2.02 8.17
N GLU A 47 -6.28 -2.66 7.01
CA GLU A 47 -7.42 -2.66 6.10
C GLU A 47 -7.75 -4.10 5.71
N LYS A 48 -9.05 -4.40 5.58
CA LYS A 48 -9.50 -5.74 5.22
C LYS A 48 -8.95 -6.09 3.84
N TRP A 49 -8.34 -7.27 3.74
CA TRP A 49 -7.72 -7.74 2.51
C TRP A 49 -8.68 -8.66 1.77
N GLU A 50 -9.40 -8.09 0.82
CA GLU A 50 -10.35 -8.84 0.00
C GLU A 50 -9.66 -9.38 -1.27
N THR A 51 -9.80 -10.69 -1.52
CA THR A 51 -9.33 -11.34 -2.76
C THR A 51 -10.45 -11.29 -3.82
N PRO A 52 -10.16 -11.25 -5.15
CA PRO A 52 -8.94 -11.73 -5.81
C PRO A 52 -8.17 -10.66 -6.62
N PHE A 53 -6.83 -10.70 -6.48
CA PHE A 53 -5.93 -10.44 -7.61
C PHE A 53 -6.13 -11.56 -8.63
N VAL A 54 -7.13 -11.41 -9.50
CA VAL A 54 -7.53 -12.48 -10.44
C VAL A 54 -6.31 -12.91 -11.26
N LYS A 55 -5.99 -14.21 -11.26
CA LYS A 55 -5.09 -14.80 -12.28
C LYS A 55 -5.70 -14.47 -13.64
N GLY A 56 -5.00 -13.69 -14.47
CA GLY A 56 -5.31 -13.51 -15.89
C GLY A 56 -6.16 -12.29 -16.26
N SER A 57 -6.97 -11.71 -15.37
CA SER A 57 -7.86 -10.58 -15.74
C SER A 57 -8.00 -9.60 -14.57
N GLY A 58 -7.07 -8.65 -14.49
CA GLY A 58 -6.85 -7.76 -13.35
C GLY A 58 -8.13 -7.09 -12.81
N LYS A 59 -8.50 -7.43 -11.57
CA LYS A 59 -9.34 -6.56 -10.74
C LYS A 59 -8.43 -5.66 -9.91
N ASN A 60 -8.63 -4.37 -10.12
CA ASN A 60 -7.89 -3.26 -9.52
C ASN A 60 -8.15 -3.18 -8.01
N GLN A 61 -7.36 -3.86 -7.18
CA GLN A 61 -7.31 -3.49 -5.76
C GLN A 61 -6.84 -2.03 -5.69
N LYS A 62 -7.71 -1.16 -5.19
CA LYS A 62 -7.49 0.28 -5.07
C LYS A 62 -7.39 0.61 -3.60
N PHE A 63 -6.19 0.91 -3.13
CA PHE A 63 -6.04 1.53 -1.81
C PHE A 63 -6.15 3.04 -2.00
N PHE A 64 -7.19 3.62 -1.41
CA PHE A 64 -7.31 5.07 -1.29
C PHE A 64 -6.61 5.48 -0.01
N VAL A 65 -5.47 6.11 -0.16
CA VAL A 65 -4.66 6.53 0.97
C VAL A 65 -4.79 8.03 1.09
N GLN A 66 -5.36 8.46 2.20
CA GLN A 66 -5.47 9.86 2.57
C GLN A 66 -4.62 10.12 3.81
N CYS A 67 -3.78 11.15 3.74
CA CYS A 67 -3.06 11.61 4.92
C CYS A 67 -4.03 12.25 5.90
N LYS A 68 -3.99 11.86 7.18
CA LYS A 68 -4.80 12.47 8.23
C LYS A 68 -4.34 13.88 8.63
N ASN A 69 -3.16 14.29 8.17
CA ASN A 69 -2.50 15.51 8.61
C ASN A 69 -2.37 16.58 7.52
N CYS A 70 -2.77 16.28 6.28
CA CYS A 70 -2.77 17.21 5.17
C CYS A 70 -3.69 16.69 4.05
N ASP A 71 -4.00 17.52 3.06
CA ASP A 71 -4.90 17.19 1.95
C ASP A 71 -4.30 16.23 0.91
N PHE A 72 -3.18 15.58 1.22
CA PHE A 72 -2.57 14.60 0.33
C PHE A 72 -3.42 13.33 0.27
N LYS A 73 -3.95 13.06 -0.92
CA LYS A 73 -4.68 11.85 -1.27
C LYS A 73 -4.02 11.21 -2.49
N PHE A 74 -3.82 9.90 -2.45
CA PHE A 74 -3.38 9.16 -3.61
C PHE A 74 -4.10 7.82 -3.70
N LYS A 75 -4.15 7.30 -4.92
CA LYS A 75 -4.78 6.04 -5.24
C LYS A 75 -3.70 5.06 -5.66
N LEU A 76 -3.55 3.99 -4.90
CA LEU A 76 -2.64 2.91 -5.24
C LEU A 76 -3.38 1.94 -6.16
N GLU A 77 -3.10 2.03 -7.46
CA GLU A 77 -3.65 1.14 -8.47
C GLU A 77 -2.66 0.04 -8.84
N LYS A 78 -3.17 -1.04 -9.43
CA LYS A 78 -2.37 -2.16 -9.97
C LYS A 78 -1.42 -2.75 -8.93
N LEU A 79 -1.94 -3.13 -7.77
CA LEU A 79 -1.23 -4.05 -6.91
C LEU A 79 -1.14 -5.39 -7.65
N GLN A 80 -0.08 -5.61 -8.43
CA GLN A 80 0.19 -6.91 -9.03
C GLN A 80 0.59 -7.88 -7.92
N LYS A 81 0.45 -9.20 -8.13
CA LYS A 81 1.03 -10.22 -7.25
C LYS A 81 2.50 -9.92 -7.05
N GLU A 82 2.87 -9.31 -5.93
CA GLU A 82 4.26 -8.99 -5.64
C GLU A 82 4.65 -9.50 -4.27
N ILE A 83 5.62 -10.41 -4.31
CA ILE A 83 6.65 -10.59 -3.31
C ILE A 83 7.95 -10.32 -4.08
N LYS A 84 8.65 -9.21 -3.82
CA LYS A 84 10.07 -9.12 -4.14
C LYS A 84 10.85 -8.90 -2.85
N LYS A 85 11.58 -9.94 -2.46
CA LYS A 85 12.58 -9.93 -1.40
C LYS A 85 13.90 -10.27 -2.07
N LYS A 86 14.90 -9.39 -2.00
CA LYS A 86 16.35 -9.69 -1.99
C LYS A 86 17.15 -8.38 -1.95
N SER A 87 17.55 -7.99 -0.75
CA SER A 87 18.95 -7.74 -0.34
C SER A 87 18.98 -7.54 1.17
#